data_AF-A0A9N9UGR6-F1
#
_entry.id   AF-A0A9N9UGR6-F1
#
_cell.length_a   1.000
_cell.length_b   1.000
_cell.length_c   1.000
_cell.angle_alpha   90.00
_cell.angle_beta   90.00
_cell.angle_gamma   90.00
#
_symmetry.space_group_name_H-M   'P 1'
#
loop_
_entity.id
_entity.type
_entity.pdbx_description
1 polymer ?
#
loop_
_entity_poly.entity_id
_entity_poly.type
_entity_poly.pdbx_seq_one_letter_code
_entity_poly.pdbx_strand_id
1 'polypeptide(L)'
;MSKATPRRSRHNRHPSNRIPAISDYESDAAQMQPEYDYAPPPPTRTNTELNLAVLQRYLPSIRTILSIAASAVIYTFAPAEQRWDKSGVEGTMFVCAQGPLPDDPAQRPRLCVFVLSRRGLENLVVDLARVSHVEVMDELVIMRVEDDGSSTRRGEQVLGVWVHNDKTETRDVNAAVIQESWKAARVAGRTEDQGPELGPAMQAIGSEGRLTIDDLFRSQAEARAAHGAS
;
A
#
# COMPACT_ATOMS: atom_id res chain seq x y z
N MET A 1 -59.99 23.19 -39.50
CA MET A 1 -59.80 22.99 -40.95
C MET A 1 -58.96 24.14 -41.49
N SER A 2 -57.89 23.78 -42.17
CA SER A 2 -56.90 24.63 -42.84
C SER A 2 -57.51 25.48 -43.97
N LYS A 3 -56.94 26.66 -44.21
CA LYS A 3 -56.51 27.12 -45.54
C LYS A 3 -55.67 28.40 -45.46
N ALA A 4 -54.48 28.32 -46.06
CA ALA A 4 -53.55 29.39 -46.34
C ALA A 4 -53.87 30.05 -47.70
N THR A 5 -53.38 31.28 -47.93
CA THR A 5 -52.79 31.83 -49.19
C THR A 5 -52.66 33.38 -49.10
N PRO A 6 -51.91 34.10 -49.98
CA PRO A 6 -50.91 33.69 -50.97
C PRO A 6 -49.58 34.50 -51.02
N ARG A 7 -48.59 33.80 -51.61
CA ARG A 7 -47.38 34.16 -52.37
C ARG A 7 -46.99 35.62 -52.72
N ARG A 8 -45.73 35.93 -52.34
CA ARG A 8 -44.54 36.39 -53.12
C ARG A 8 -44.69 37.54 -54.15
N SER A 9 -43.82 38.55 -54.02
CA SER A 9 -42.98 39.01 -55.14
C SER A 9 -41.68 39.67 -54.64
N ARG A 10 -40.59 39.41 -55.37
CA ARG A 10 -39.22 39.92 -55.20
C ARG A 10 -39.08 41.30 -55.84
N HIS A 11 -38.04 42.05 -55.46
CA HIS A 11 -37.05 42.74 -56.33
C HIS A 11 -36.28 43.72 -55.41
N ASN A 12 -35.02 43.48 -55.03
CA ASN A 12 -33.75 43.49 -55.76
C ASN A 12 -33.18 44.90 -56.03
N ARG A 13 -31.87 45.05 -55.73
CA ARG A 13 -30.89 46.12 -56.06
C ARG A 13 -30.79 47.28 -55.05
N HIS A 14 -29.63 47.75 -54.60
CA HIS A 14 -28.21 47.43 -54.83
C HIS A 14 -27.36 48.13 -53.70
N PRO A 15 -26.02 48.15 -53.71
CA PRO A 15 -25.19 47.70 -52.61
C PRO A 15 -24.53 48.87 -51.85
N SER A 16 -24.19 48.66 -50.58
CA SER A 16 -23.11 49.43 -49.97
C SER A 16 -22.06 48.45 -49.48
N ASN A 17 -20.99 48.36 -50.28
CA ASN A 17 -19.70 47.82 -49.86
C ASN A 17 -19.30 48.50 -48.55
N ARG A 18 -19.50 47.80 -47.45
CA ARG A 18 -18.73 47.98 -46.21
C ARG A 18 -18.07 46.65 -45.93
N ILE A 19 -17.01 46.38 -46.68
CA ILE A 19 -15.98 45.44 -46.22
C ILE A 19 -15.34 46.15 -45.02
N PRO A 20 -15.42 45.59 -43.80
CA PRO A 20 -14.64 46.12 -42.69
C PRO A 20 -13.18 46.10 -43.09
N ALA A 21 -12.45 47.19 -42.85
CA ALA A 21 -11.01 47.22 -43.00
C ALA A 21 -10.43 46.04 -42.22
N ILE A 22 -9.91 45.05 -42.94
CA ILE A 22 -8.98 44.08 -42.38
C ILE A 22 -7.82 44.92 -41.84
N SER A 23 -7.68 45.02 -40.52
CA SER A 23 -6.47 45.60 -39.97
C SER A 23 -5.37 44.57 -40.16
N ASP A 24 -4.30 44.98 -40.81
CA ASP A 24 -3.13 44.17 -41.15
C ASP A 24 -2.29 43.87 -39.89
N TYR A 25 -2.89 43.20 -38.91
CA TYR A 25 -2.25 42.75 -37.68
C TYR A 25 -1.42 41.48 -37.95
N GLU A 26 -0.59 41.51 -38.99
CA GLU A 26 0.24 40.36 -39.36
C GLU A 26 1.65 40.78 -39.81
N SER A 27 2.24 41.80 -39.18
CA SER A 27 3.60 42.23 -39.56
C SER A 27 4.57 42.63 -38.44
N ASP A 28 4.18 42.63 -37.15
CA ASP A 28 5.15 42.89 -36.05
C ASP A 28 5.34 41.72 -35.07
N ALA A 29 4.52 40.66 -35.13
CA ALA A 29 4.67 39.50 -34.23
C ALA A 29 5.87 38.59 -34.59
N ALA A 30 6.45 38.75 -35.78
CA ALA A 30 7.50 37.86 -36.28
C ALA A 30 8.93 38.29 -35.89
N GLN A 31 9.15 39.51 -35.41
CA GLN A 31 10.50 40.03 -35.10
C GLN A 31 10.78 40.27 -33.61
N MET A 32 9.83 39.94 -32.73
CA MET A 32 10.04 39.88 -31.27
C MET A 32 9.70 38.50 -30.71
N GLN A 33 10.26 37.46 -31.33
CA GLN A 33 10.61 36.28 -30.55
C GLN A 33 12.02 36.53 -30.01
N PRO A 34 12.20 37.00 -28.75
CA PRO A 34 13.32 36.46 -28.00
C PRO A 34 13.20 34.95 -28.13
N GLU A 35 14.33 34.27 -28.20
CA GLU A 35 14.43 32.82 -28.05
C GLU A 35 13.73 32.48 -26.72
N TYR A 36 12.40 32.32 -26.77
CA TYR A 36 11.60 31.96 -25.63
C TYR A 36 12.09 30.56 -25.36
N ASP A 37 12.94 30.44 -24.34
CA ASP A 37 13.28 29.19 -23.70
C ASP A 37 11.99 28.40 -23.60
N TYR A 38 11.80 27.48 -24.55
CA TYR A 38 10.63 26.64 -24.61
C TYR A 38 10.80 25.75 -23.40
N ALA A 39 10.19 26.14 -22.28
CA ALA A 39 10.24 25.37 -21.06
C ALA A 39 9.86 23.94 -21.46
N PRO A 40 10.71 22.94 -21.16
CA PRO A 40 10.45 21.58 -21.61
C PRO A 40 9.06 21.17 -21.14
N PRO A 41 8.31 20.40 -21.96
CA PRO A 41 6.98 19.95 -21.56
C PRO A 41 7.09 19.29 -20.19
N PRO A 42 6.15 19.58 -19.27
CA PRO A 42 6.19 19.01 -17.93
C PRO A 42 6.31 17.49 -18.04
N PRO A 43 7.16 16.85 -17.23
CA PRO A 43 7.39 15.42 -17.33
C PRO A 43 6.06 14.69 -17.23
N THR A 44 5.81 13.78 -18.18
CA THR A 44 4.60 12.95 -18.20
C THR A 44 4.68 11.97 -17.04
N ARG A 45 4.03 12.31 -15.93
CA ARG A 45 3.95 11.40 -14.77
C ARG A 45 3.22 10.13 -15.16
N THR A 46 3.72 8.99 -14.71
CA THR A 46 3.05 7.71 -14.90
C THR A 46 1.79 7.61 -14.03
N ASN A 47 0.84 6.73 -14.41
CA ASN A 47 -0.36 6.51 -13.59
C ASN A 47 0.00 6.06 -12.16
N THR A 48 1.05 5.24 -12.02
CA THR A 48 1.59 4.81 -10.74
C THR A 48 2.12 5.97 -9.90
N GLU A 49 2.86 6.91 -10.49
CA GLU A 49 3.33 8.12 -9.80
C GLU A 49 2.18 9.02 -9.34
N LEU A 50 1.15 9.17 -10.17
CA LEU A 50 -0.04 9.93 -9.81
C LEU A 50 -0.80 9.28 -8.66
N ASN A 51 -1.01 7.95 -8.71
CA ASN A 51 -1.64 7.21 -7.62
C ASN A 51 -0.83 7.31 -6.34
N LEU A 52 0.50 7.16 -6.42
CA LEU A 52 1.39 7.29 -5.27
C LEU A 52 1.27 8.69 -4.64
N ALA A 53 1.28 9.75 -5.45
CA ALA A 53 1.10 11.12 -4.98
C ALA A 53 -0.27 11.35 -4.32
N VAL A 54 -1.33 10.66 -4.77
CA VAL A 54 -2.65 10.71 -4.12
C VAL A 54 -2.61 10.00 -2.76
N LEU A 55 -2.05 8.79 -2.71
CA LEU A 55 -1.95 8.01 -1.48
C LEU A 55 -1.13 8.73 -0.40
N GLN A 56 -0.03 9.39 -0.79
CA GLN A 56 0.83 10.15 0.12
C GLN A 56 0.14 11.36 0.76
N ARG A 57 -0.98 11.85 0.21
CA ARG A 57 -1.80 12.89 0.86
C ARG A 57 -2.54 12.38 2.09
N TYR A 58 -2.88 11.09 2.10
CA TYR A 58 -3.57 10.45 3.22
C TYR A 58 -2.56 9.80 4.18
N LEU A 59 -1.53 9.16 3.62
CA LEU A 59 -0.53 8.43 4.38
C LEU A 59 0.87 8.74 3.84
N PRO A 60 1.52 9.82 4.32
CA PRO A 60 2.80 10.30 3.80
C PRO A 60 3.94 9.27 3.87
N SER A 61 3.82 8.28 4.75
CA SER A 61 4.80 7.21 4.89
C SER A 61 4.86 6.28 3.68
N ILE A 62 3.84 6.24 2.80
CA ILE A 62 3.82 5.33 1.64
C ILE A 62 4.96 5.68 0.68
N ARG A 63 5.73 4.67 0.29
CA ARG A 63 6.87 4.81 -0.63
C ARG A 63 6.64 4.08 -1.95
N THR A 64 5.99 2.93 -1.91
CA THR A 64 5.85 2.06 -3.09
C THR A 64 4.48 1.41 -3.11
N ILE A 65 3.89 1.33 -4.29
CA ILE A 65 2.68 0.54 -4.56
C ILE A 65 3.15 -0.83 -5.06
N LEU A 66 2.77 -1.90 -4.36
CA LEU A 66 3.14 -3.28 -4.68
C LEU A 66 2.10 -3.95 -5.60
N SER A 67 0.82 -3.64 -5.39
CA SER A 67 -0.27 -4.11 -6.25
C SER A 67 -1.45 -3.15 -6.23
N ILE A 68 -2.26 -3.18 -7.29
CA ILE A 68 -3.45 -2.36 -7.48
C ILE A 68 -4.62 -3.24 -7.89
N ALA A 69 -5.78 -2.99 -7.30
CA ALA A 69 -7.06 -3.47 -7.81
C ALA A 69 -8.02 -2.30 -8.03
N ALA A 70 -8.56 -2.18 -9.23
CA ALA A 70 -9.40 -1.05 -9.64
C ALA A 70 -10.68 -0.90 -8.80
N SER A 71 -11.22 -2.02 -8.32
CA SER A 71 -12.46 -2.07 -7.55
C SER A 71 -12.40 -3.16 -6.49
N ALA A 72 -12.49 -2.76 -5.23
CA ALA A 72 -12.59 -3.64 -4.08
C ALA A 72 -13.72 -3.18 -3.16
N VAL A 73 -14.37 -4.14 -2.52
CA VAL A 73 -15.44 -3.94 -1.54
C VAL A 73 -14.99 -4.53 -0.21
N ILE A 74 -15.16 -3.75 0.85
CA ILE A 74 -14.84 -4.17 2.21
C ILE A 74 -16.09 -4.67 2.93
N TYR A 75 -15.98 -5.87 3.48
CA TYR A 75 -16.95 -6.49 4.37
C TYR A 75 -16.39 -6.58 5.78
N THR A 76 -17.28 -6.55 6.77
CA THR A 76 -16.99 -6.81 8.18
C THR A 76 -17.80 -8.01 8.63
N PHE A 77 -17.18 -8.92 9.37
CA PHE A 77 -17.93 -10.03 9.95
C PHE A 77 -18.59 -9.57 11.26
N ALA A 78 -19.88 -9.85 11.43
CA ALA A 78 -20.63 -9.63 12.65
C ALA A 78 -20.72 -10.95 13.44
N PRO A 79 -19.93 -11.12 14.54
CA PRO A 79 -19.87 -12.41 15.24
C PRO A 79 -21.20 -12.81 15.90
N ALA A 80 -21.96 -11.83 16.38
CA ALA A 80 -23.26 -12.07 17.00
C ALA A 80 -24.30 -12.64 16.01
N GLU A 81 -24.22 -12.22 14.74
CA GLU A 81 -25.17 -12.60 13.69
C GLU A 81 -24.60 -13.68 12.76
N GLN A 82 -23.33 -14.06 12.94
CA GLN A 82 -22.59 -15.02 12.10
C GLN A 82 -22.71 -14.71 10.60
N ARG A 83 -22.65 -13.43 10.24
CA ARG A 83 -22.80 -12.98 8.85
C ARG A 83 -21.81 -11.90 8.47
N TRP A 84 -21.66 -11.72 7.16
CA TRP A 84 -20.89 -10.64 6.57
C TRP A 84 -21.79 -9.44 6.27
N ASP A 85 -21.37 -8.26 6.73
CA ASP A 85 -22.01 -6.99 6.44
C ASP A 85 -21.10 -6.14 5.55
N LYS A 86 -21.68 -5.45 4.55
CA LYS A 86 -20.92 -4.51 3.72
C LYS A 86 -20.60 -3.26 4.54
N SER A 87 -19.31 -2.94 4.66
CA SER A 87 -18.85 -1.82 5.52
C SER A 87 -19.17 -0.42 5.00
N GLY A 88 -19.56 -0.31 3.72
CA GLY A 88 -19.72 0.97 3.02
C GLY A 88 -18.44 1.49 2.35
N VAL A 89 -17.27 0.89 2.62
CA VAL A 89 -16.01 1.23 1.94
C VAL A 89 -15.90 0.43 0.64
N GLU A 90 -15.86 1.15 -0.48
CA GLU A 90 -15.73 0.58 -1.82
C GLU A 90 -14.94 1.53 -2.73
N GLY A 91 -13.90 1.00 -3.38
CA GLY A 91 -13.06 1.81 -4.25
C GLY A 91 -11.82 1.11 -4.74
N THR A 92 -10.78 1.87 -5.05
CA THR A 92 -9.52 1.32 -5.55
C THR A 92 -8.68 0.84 -4.37
N MET A 93 -8.25 -0.42 -4.44
CA MET A 93 -7.38 -1.01 -3.44
C MET A 93 -5.92 -0.97 -3.88
N PHE A 94 -5.05 -0.72 -2.93
CA PHE A 94 -3.61 -0.72 -3.08
C PHE A 94 -2.99 -1.59 -1.98
N VAL A 95 -2.00 -2.38 -2.35
CA VAL A 95 -1.05 -2.94 -1.37
C VAL A 95 0.20 -2.09 -1.45
N CYS A 96 0.67 -1.58 -0.32
CA CYS A 96 1.74 -0.58 -0.28
C CYS A 96 2.83 -0.93 0.71
N ALA A 97 4.07 -0.54 0.38
CA ALA A 97 5.17 -0.46 1.31
C ALA A 97 5.30 0.97 1.85
N GLN A 98 5.56 1.08 3.14
CA GLN A 98 5.75 2.32 3.88
C GLN A 98 7.20 2.43 4.35
N GLY A 99 7.65 3.66 4.56
CA GLY A 99 8.90 3.92 5.27
C GLY A 99 8.81 3.45 6.73
N PRO A 100 9.97 3.18 7.35
CA PRO A 100 10.04 2.84 8.76
C PRO A 100 9.47 3.98 9.62
N LEU A 101 9.01 3.64 10.82
CA LEU A 101 8.64 4.65 11.81
C LEU A 101 9.90 5.39 12.28
N PRO A 102 9.84 6.71 12.52
CA PRO A 102 11.01 7.47 12.99
C PRO A 102 11.60 6.92 14.29
N ASP A 103 10.75 6.39 15.16
CA ASP A 103 11.11 5.88 16.49
C ASP A 103 11.36 4.37 16.51
N ASP A 104 11.33 3.69 15.36
CA ASP A 104 11.61 2.26 15.26
C ASP A 104 13.11 2.03 14.96
N PRO A 105 13.91 1.62 15.97
CA PRO A 105 15.35 1.42 15.80
C PRO A 105 15.67 0.25 14.86
N ALA A 106 14.74 -0.71 14.71
CA ALA A 106 14.91 -1.87 13.85
C ALA A 106 14.56 -1.58 12.38
N GLN A 107 14.02 -0.39 12.08
CA GLN A 107 13.60 0.05 10.74
C GLN A 107 12.75 -1.03 10.04
N ARG A 108 11.74 -1.54 10.73
CA ARG A 108 10.97 -2.71 10.27
C ARG A 108 10.24 -2.37 8.97
N PRO A 109 10.16 -3.32 8.01
CA PRO A 109 9.32 -3.16 6.84
C PRO A 109 7.86 -3.00 7.26
N ARG A 110 7.26 -1.89 6.85
CA ARG A 110 5.85 -1.58 7.10
C ARG A 110 5.07 -1.74 5.82
N LEU A 111 4.01 -2.54 5.89
CA LEU A 111 3.20 -2.91 4.74
C LEU A 111 1.73 -2.71 5.09
N CYS A 112 0.95 -2.15 4.16
CA CYS A 112 -0.45 -1.89 4.41
C CYS A 112 -1.33 -2.20 3.19
N VAL A 113 -2.58 -2.56 3.46
CA VAL A 113 -3.65 -2.53 2.46
C VAL A 113 -4.41 -1.21 2.62
N PHE A 114 -4.51 -0.43 1.55
CA PHE A 114 -5.21 0.85 1.50
C PHE A 114 -6.38 0.74 0.52
N VAL A 115 -7.60 1.07 0.94
CA VAL A 115 -8.75 1.24 0.02
C VAL A 115 -9.18 2.69 0.00
N LEU A 116 -8.99 3.32 -1.15
CA LEU A 116 -9.44 4.68 -1.42
C LEU A 116 -10.90 4.66 -1.87
N SER A 117 -11.80 5.13 -1.02
CA SER A 117 -13.23 5.08 -1.26
C SER A 117 -13.64 6.02 -2.40
N ARG A 118 -14.51 5.54 -3.31
CA ARG A 118 -15.02 6.35 -4.44
C ARG A 118 -16.29 7.15 -4.10
N ARG A 119 -17.03 6.69 -3.09
CA ARG A 119 -18.36 7.21 -2.73
C ARG A 119 -18.49 7.59 -1.25
N GLY A 120 -17.71 6.95 -0.38
CA GLY A 120 -17.65 7.27 1.04
C GLY A 120 -16.57 8.29 1.33
N LEU A 121 -16.69 8.96 2.49
CA LEU A 121 -15.66 9.85 3.02
C LEU A 121 -14.55 9.08 3.75
N GLU A 122 -14.87 7.86 4.20
CA GLU A 122 -13.98 7.01 4.97
C GLU A 122 -13.15 6.12 4.03
N ASN A 123 -11.83 6.28 4.13
CA ASN A 123 -10.86 5.36 3.53
C ASN A 123 -10.50 4.26 4.53
N LEU A 124 -10.15 3.09 4.04
CA LEU A 124 -9.62 2.01 4.89
C LEU A 124 -8.11 1.94 4.75
N VAL A 125 -7.40 1.86 5.87
CA VAL A 125 -5.99 1.50 5.93
C VAL A 125 -5.83 0.38 6.94
N VAL A 126 -5.30 -0.77 6.50
CA VAL A 126 -4.99 -1.92 7.36
C VAL A 126 -3.48 -2.07 7.41
N ASP A 127 -2.88 -1.86 8.58
CA ASP A 127 -1.47 -2.18 8.82
C ASP A 127 -1.32 -3.69 8.93
N LEU A 128 -0.57 -4.30 8.01
CA LEU A 128 -0.42 -5.75 7.93
C LEU A 128 0.37 -6.34 9.10
N ALA A 129 1.14 -5.52 9.85
CA ALA A 129 1.78 -5.98 11.07
C ALA A 129 0.78 -6.35 12.17
N ARG A 130 -0.40 -5.71 12.15
CA ARG A 130 -1.51 -5.91 13.11
C ARG A 130 -2.50 -7.00 12.68
N VAL A 131 -2.26 -7.64 11.55
CA VAL A 131 -3.10 -8.73 11.07
C VAL A 131 -2.62 -10.04 11.71
N SER A 132 -3.45 -10.65 12.54
CA SER A 132 -3.15 -11.91 13.22
C SER A 132 -3.20 -13.10 12.25
N HIS A 133 -4.10 -13.04 11.27
CA HIS A 133 -4.34 -14.10 10.30
C HIS A 133 -4.86 -13.57 8.95
N VAL A 134 -4.40 -14.18 7.86
CA VAL A 134 -4.94 -13.98 6.50
C VAL A 134 -5.31 -15.32 5.90
N GLU A 135 -6.56 -15.45 5.44
CA GLU A 135 -7.06 -16.60 4.70
C GLU A 135 -7.75 -16.14 3.42
N VAL A 136 -7.66 -16.95 2.36
CA VAL A 136 -8.41 -16.70 1.12
C VAL A 136 -9.46 -17.80 1.05
N MET A 137 -10.72 -17.39 1.03
CA MET A 137 -11.86 -18.30 0.94
C MET A 137 -12.73 -17.85 -0.23
N ASP A 138 -12.88 -18.73 -1.21
CA ASP A 138 -13.51 -18.46 -2.50
C ASP A 138 -12.91 -17.22 -3.19
N GLU A 139 -13.63 -16.10 -3.15
CA GLU A 139 -13.26 -14.84 -3.79
C GLU A 139 -12.87 -13.74 -2.78
N LEU A 140 -12.90 -14.07 -1.49
CA LEU A 140 -12.72 -13.12 -0.39
C LEU A 140 -11.35 -13.34 0.27
N VAL A 141 -10.57 -12.26 0.37
CA VAL A 141 -9.37 -12.23 1.23
C VAL A 141 -9.82 -11.80 2.61
N ILE A 142 -9.79 -12.73 3.56
CA ILE A 142 -10.22 -12.50 4.94
C ILE A 142 -9.00 -12.18 5.79
N MET A 143 -9.08 -11.09 6.54
CA MET A 143 -8.02 -10.63 7.45
C MET A 143 -8.59 -10.47 8.85
N ARG A 144 -7.94 -11.07 9.83
CA ARG A 144 -8.22 -10.84 11.26
C ARG A 144 -7.27 -9.78 11.78
N VAL A 145 -7.80 -8.65 12.20
CA VAL A 145 -7.05 -7.46 12.59
C VAL A 145 -7.14 -7.29 14.10
N GLU A 146 -5.98 -7.22 14.74
CA GLU A 146 -5.86 -6.95 16.17
C GLU A 146 -6.24 -5.49 16.47
N ASP A 147 -6.95 -5.29 17.58
CA ASP A 147 -7.37 -3.96 18.04
C ASP A 147 -6.14 -3.07 18.35
N ASP A 148 -6.17 -1.79 17.97
CA ASP A 148 -5.12 -0.81 18.36
C ASP A 148 -5.44 -0.13 19.68
N GLY A 149 -6.60 -0.43 20.29
CA GLY A 149 -7.07 0.24 21.49
C GLY A 149 -7.46 1.70 21.28
N SER A 150 -7.39 2.21 20.04
CA SER A 150 -7.80 3.56 19.65
C SER A 150 -9.23 3.61 19.11
N SER A 151 -9.76 2.46 18.68
CA SER A 151 -11.11 2.37 18.14
C SER A 151 -12.16 2.20 19.25
N THR A 152 -13.32 2.85 19.10
CA THR A 152 -14.47 2.70 20.01
C THR A 152 -15.06 1.28 20.02
N ARG A 153 -14.69 0.44 19.04
CA ARG A 153 -15.06 -0.98 18.97
C ARG A 153 -13.93 -1.82 19.55
N ARG A 154 -14.07 -2.15 20.83
CA ARG A 154 -13.12 -2.99 21.57
C ARG A 154 -13.16 -4.43 21.02
N GLY A 155 -12.04 -4.95 20.53
CA GLY A 155 -11.88 -6.35 20.11
C GLY A 155 -11.37 -6.56 18.69
N GLU A 156 -10.90 -7.80 18.42
CA GLU A 156 -10.43 -8.24 17.11
C GLU A 156 -11.50 -8.02 16.03
N GLN A 157 -11.12 -7.40 14.92
CA GLN A 157 -12.01 -7.15 13.79
C GLN A 157 -11.69 -8.10 12.65
N VAL A 158 -12.70 -8.80 12.13
CA VAL A 158 -12.54 -9.64 10.92
C VAL A 158 -13.05 -8.88 9.71
N LEU A 159 -12.14 -8.63 8.76
CA LEU A 159 -12.38 -7.94 7.51
C LEU A 159 -12.37 -8.93 6.35
N GLY A 160 -13.23 -8.68 5.36
CA GLY A 160 -13.24 -9.39 4.09
C GLY A 160 -13.02 -8.40 2.95
N VAL A 161 -12.05 -8.66 2.09
CA VAL A 161 -11.77 -7.87 0.90
C VAL A 161 -12.18 -8.67 -0.32
N TRP A 162 -13.18 -8.18 -1.04
CA TRP A 162 -13.59 -8.75 -2.31
C TRP A 162 -13.14 -7.84 -3.44
N VAL A 163 -12.37 -8.39 -4.39
CA VAL A 163 -11.90 -7.64 -5.56
C VAL A 163 -12.82 -7.94 -6.73
N HIS A 164 -13.49 -6.89 -7.22
CA HIS A 164 -14.26 -6.97 -8.45
C HIS A 164 -13.31 -6.85 -9.65
N ASN A 165 -13.15 -7.92 -10.40
CA ASN A 165 -12.38 -7.91 -11.63
C ASN A 165 -13.00 -8.83 -12.68
N ASP A 166 -12.92 -8.41 -13.95
CA ASP A 166 -13.32 -9.20 -15.11
C ASP A 166 -12.40 -10.41 -15.34
N LYS A 167 -11.21 -10.42 -14.70
CA LYS A 167 -10.21 -11.48 -14.79
C LYS A 167 -9.87 -12.04 -13.40
N THR A 168 -10.09 -13.35 -13.23
CA THR A 168 -9.75 -14.09 -12.00
C THR A 168 -8.28 -13.95 -11.62
N GLU A 169 -7.38 -13.98 -12.61
CA GLU A 169 -5.93 -13.85 -12.40
C GLU A 169 -5.54 -12.60 -11.60
N THR A 170 -6.20 -11.47 -11.82
CA THR A 170 -5.88 -10.25 -11.08
C THR A 170 -6.32 -10.33 -9.62
N ARG A 171 -7.43 -11.01 -9.32
CA ARG A 171 -7.83 -11.26 -7.93
C ARG A 171 -6.80 -12.14 -7.25
N ASP A 172 -6.38 -13.21 -7.91
CA ASP A 172 -5.44 -14.18 -7.37
C ASP A 172 -4.06 -13.53 -7.11
N VAL A 173 -3.58 -12.70 -8.04
CA VAL A 173 -2.35 -11.91 -7.85
C VAL A 173 -2.48 -10.96 -6.66
N ASN A 174 -3.58 -10.21 -6.54
CA ASN A 174 -3.77 -9.31 -5.40
C ASN A 174 -3.85 -10.07 -4.07
N ALA A 175 -4.55 -11.21 -4.04
CA ALA A 175 -4.64 -12.06 -2.86
C ALA A 175 -3.27 -12.61 -2.46
N ALA A 176 -2.47 -13.08 -3.43
CA ALA A 176 -1.11 -13.55 -3.20
C ALA A 176 -0.21 -12.44 -2.64
N VAL A 177 -0.24 -11.24 -3.23
CA VAL A 177 0.55 -10.10 -2.77
C VAL A 177 0.15 -9.67 -1.35
N ILE A 178 -1.14 -9.72 -0.99
CA ILE A 178 -1.59 -9.45 0.39
C ILE A 178 -1.01 -10.49 1.35
N GLN A 179 -1.11 -11.78 1.02
CA GLN A 179 -0.60 -12.86 1.86
C GLN A 179 0.93 -12.79 2.04
N GLU A 180 1.67 -12.54 0.98
CA GLU A 180 3.13 -12.40 1.02
C GLU A 180 3.55 -11.17 1.82
N SER A 181 2.88 -10.04 1.61
CA SER A 181 3.13 -8.80 2.35
C SER A 181 2.84 -8.98 3.84
N TRP A 182 1.75 -9.69 4.18
CA TRP A 182 1.43 -10.03 5.56
C TRP A 182 2.50 -10.90 6.21
N LYS A 183 2.95 -11.97 5.52
CA LYS A 183 4.03 -12.83 6.01
C LYS A 183 5.31 -12.04 6.26
N ALA A 184 5.68 -11.15 5.33
CA ALA A 184 6.85 -10.28 5.47
C ALA A 184 6.74 -9.33 6.67
N ALA A 185 5.58 -8.68 6.86
CA ALA A 185 5.33 -7.81 8.00
C ALA A 185 5.40 -8.57 9.35
N ARG A 186 4.89 -9.80 9.41
CA ARG A 186 4.92 -10.63 10.63
C ARG A 186 6.32 -11.12 11.00
N VAL A 187 7.14 -11.48 10.03
CA VAL A 187 8.55 -11.88 10.28
C VAL A 187 9.32 -10.72 10.90
N ALA A 188 9.13 -9.50 10.37
CA ALA A 188 9.74 -8.30 10.91
C ALA A 188 9.23 -7.94 12.32
N GLY A 189 7.95 -8.19 12.61
CA GLY A 189 7.36 -7.94 13.93
C GLY A 189 7.96 -8.83 15.04
N ARG A 190 8.22 -10.10 14.74
CA ARG A 190 8.66 -11.11 15.72
C ARG A 190 10.07 -10.92 16.26
N THR A 191 10.91 -10.14 15.59
CA THR A 191 12.32 -9.92 16.02
C THR A 191 12.43 -9.10 17.31
N GLU A 192 11.35 -8.54 17.85
CA GLU A 192 11.34 -7.85 19.16
C GLU A 192 10.78 -8.70 20.32
N ASP A 193 9.84 -9.61 20.07
CA ASP A 193 9.27 -10.45 21.15
C ASP A 193 10.25 -11.52 21.66
N GLN A 194 11.31 -11.77 20.89
CA GLN A 194 12.48 -12.50 21.37
C GLN A 194 13.61 -11.49 21.60
N GLY A 195 13.65 -10.91 22.80
CA GLY A 195 14.93 -10.47 23.38
C GLY A 195 15.95 -11.60 23.23
N PRO A 196 17.25 -11.32 23.08
CA PRO A 196 18.21 -12.27 22.51
C PRO A 196 18.16 -13.60 23.24
N GLU A 197 17.44 -14.59 22.67
CA GLU A 197 17.60 -15.97 23.06
C GLU A 197 18.97 -16.35 22.55
N LEU A 198 19.94 -16.17 23.45
CA LEU A 198 21.22 -16.83 23.40
C LEU A 198 20.88 -18.31 23.22
N GLY A 199 21.07 -18.80 21.99
CA GLY A 199 20.69 -20.16 21.62
C GLY A 199 21.27 -21.20 22.58
N PRO A 200 20.82 -22.45 22.52
CA PRO A 200 21.18 -23.50 23.48
C PRO A 200 22.70 -23.70 23.69
N ALA A 201 23.53 -23.22 22.75
CA ALA A 201 24.99 -23.18 22.88
C ALA A 201 25.54 -22.19 23.93
N MET A 202 24.86 -21.08 24.24
CA MET A 202 25.33 -20.08 25.22
C MET A 202 24.80 -20.33 26.64
N GLN A 203 23.71 -21.09 26.80
CA GLN A 203 23.24 -21.53 28.13
C GLN A 203 24.19 -22.58 28.75
N ALA A 204 25.01 -23.27 27.94
CA ALA A 204 26.03 -24.19 28.40
C ALA A 204 27.29 -23.52 28.99
N ILE A 205 27.41 -22.19 28.90
CA ILE A 205 28.57 -21.43 29.42
C ILE A 205 28.26 -20.77 30.78
N GLY A 206 27.01 -20.88 31.24
CA GLY A 206 26.50 -20.15 32.41
C GLY A 206 26.38 -20.95 33.71
N SER A 207 27.01 -22.12 33.84
CA SER A 207 27.02 -22.83 35.12
C SER A 207 28.36 -23.52 35.37
N GLU A 208 28.93 -23.13 36.50
CA GLU A 208 30.05 -23.76 37.22
C GLU A 208 31.47 -23.43 36.76
N GLY A 209 32.18 -22.76 37.68
CA GLY A 209 33.60 -22.98 37.95
C GLY A 209 34.55 -22.74 36.78
N ARG A 210 35.26 -21.61 36.85
CA ARG A 210 36.43 -21.33 36.01
C ARG A 210 37.50 -22.42 36.21
N LEU A 211 37.37 -23.54 35.50
CA LEU A 211 38.39 -24.56 35.34
C LEU A 211 39.53 -23.90 34.57
N THR A 212 40.65 -23.72 35.26
CA THR A 212 41.83 -23.12 34.65
C THR A 212 42.62 -24.21 33.93
N ILE A 213 43.39 -23.82 32.91
CA ILE A 213 44.25 -24.74 32.16
C ILE A 213 45.22 -25.49 33.10
N ASP A 214 45.57 -24.91 34.27
CA ASP A 214 46.38 -25.56 35.30
C ASP A 214 45.68 -26.76 35.99
N ASP A 215 44.35 -26.78 36.05
CA ASP A 215 43.57 -27.91 36.59
C ASP A 215 43.56 -29.09 35.60
N LEU A 216 43.61 -28.80 34.29
CA LEU A 216 43.62 -29.80 33.23
C LEU A 216 44.93 -30.62 33.22
N PHE A 217 46.07 -29.98 33.51
CA PHE A 217 47.38 -30.66 33.52
C PHE A 217 47.70 -31.39 34.83
N ARG A 218 47.03 -31.06 35.94
CA ARG A 218 47.19 -31.80 37.21
C ARG A 218 46.53 -33.18 37.16
N SER A 219 45.35 -33.28 36.54
CA SER A 219 44.62 -34.55 36.41
C SER A 219 45.35 -35.60 35.54
N GLN A 220 46.16 -35.17 34.58
CA GLN A 220 46.93 -36.08 33.73
C GLN A 220 48.21 -36.61 34.40
N ALA A 221 48.76 -35.88 35.38
CA ALA A 221 49.92 -36.32 36.16
C ALA A 221 49.52 -37.36 37.23
N GLU A 222 48.36 -37.22 37.85
CA GLU A 222 47.84 -38.17 38.84
C GLU A 222 47.36 -39.49 38.22
N ALA A 223 46.78 -39.45 37.01
CA ALA A 223 46.39 -40.66 36.28
C ALA A 223 47.57 -41.53 35.84
N ARG A 224 48.78 -40.96 35.73
CA ARG A 224 50.00 -41.70 35.34
C ARG A 224 50.77 -42.29 36.53
N ALA A 225 50.55 -41.79 37.75
CA ALA A 225 51.12 -42.37 38.97
C ALA A 225 50.33 -43.58 39.50
N ALA A 226 49.05 -43.70 39.15
CA ALA A 226 48.17 -44.80 39.59
C ALA A 226 48.24 -46.08 38.73
N HIS A 227 49.09 -46.13 37.71
CA HIS A 227 49.26 -47.31 36.82
C HIS A 227 50.69 -47.90 36.83
N GLY A 228 51.51 -47.53 37.82
CA GLY A 228 52.90 -47.99 37.95
C GLY A 228 53.22 -48.73 39.25
N ALA A 229 52.23 -49.09 40.06
CA ALA A 229 52.42 -49.87 41.27
C ALA A 229 51.43 -51.04 41.30
N SER A 230 51.69 -52.04 40.45
CA SER A 230 51.45 -53.45 40.79
C SER A 230 52.40 -54.36 40.03
#